data_AF-A9BLA6-F1
#
_entry.id   AF-A9BLA6-F1
#
_cell.length_a   1.000
_cell.length_b   1.000
_cell.length_c   1.000
_cell.angle_alpha   90.00
_cell.angle_beta   90.00
_cell.angle_gamma   90.00
#
_symmetry.space_group_name_H-M   'P 1'
#
loop_
_entity.id
_entity.type
_entity.pdbx_description
1 polymer ?
#
loop_
_entity_poly.entity_id
_entity_poly.type
_entity_poly.pdbx_seq_one_letter_code
_entity_poly.pdbx_strand_id
1 'polypeptide(L)'
;MFQFVGLYFVPIKILNFKTRNIIKKCKTNNGLDSKQFRLISNSKKKIFLSLSKKNSRNYLSITSFFTFLITMFFGNFFLENSGLIKNFYKFNVNSHTFYSKPVMTKIKTVPVFSVTNRFGQPFLIQNKHGEQVALMFFSHIEALEFGKELEKSHQATNPRIFIMGLDKAIKMISHGATSSGIKDQYGQDIKMRFQLIPDEKQLDHALNLTKIRGSQQSPPNIPIFSIPGLSIIKGKEKISPMFFTKEDLEITWDKIRSINPDFEREPEIIEGDLISLIFYMTEGKGTINQRLNFGFVPPSESLAFVKKESKAEPSARMIF
;
A
#
# COMPACT_ATOMS: atom_id res chain seq x y z
N MET A 1 -2.62 -7.73 -40.83
CA MET A 1 -4.06 -8.03 -40.69
C MET A 1 -4.45 -7.74 -39.24
N PHE A 2 -4.94 -6.54 -38.96
CA PHE A 2 -5.27 -6.09 -37.60
C PHE A 2 -6.75 -6.30 -37.35
N GLN A 3 -7.09 -7.15 -36.37
CA GLN A 3 -8.46 -7.26 -35.86
C GLN A 3 -8.64 -6.27 -34.70
N PHE A 4 -9.51 -5.29 -34.94
CA PHE A 4 -10.18 -4.50 -33.91
C PHE A 4 -11.24 -5.35 -33.22
N VAL A 5 -11.31 -5.30 -31.89
CA VAL A 5 -12.54 -5.63 -31.14
C VAL A 5 -12.69 -4.61 -30.01
N GLY A 6 -13.86 -3.96 -30.01
CA GLY A 6 -14.18 -2.77 -29.22
C GLY A 6 -14.34 -2.97 -27.72
N LEU A 7 -14.25 -1.84 -27.01
CA LEU A 7 -14.50 -1.71 -25.58
C LEU A 7 -15.92 -1.20 -25.34
N TYR A 8 -16.70 -1.95 -24.55
CA TYR A 8 -17.90 -1.45 -23.91
C TYR A 8 -17.58 -0.94 -22.49
N PHE A 9 -18.04 0.27 -22.19
CA PHE A 9 -18.09 0.83 -20.85
C PHE A 9 -19.25 0.21 -20.06
N VAL A 10 -19.00 -0.18 -18.81
CA VAL A 10 -20.07 -0.33 -17.81
C VAL A 10 -19.96 0.87 -16.86
N PRO A 11 -20.96 1.76 -16.82
CA PRO A 11 -20.94 2.92 -15.93
C PRO A 11 -21.06 2.47 -14.47
N ILE A 12 -20.12 2.88 -13.62
CA ILE A 12 -20.18 2.66 -12.17
C ILE A 12 -21.14 3.68 -11.56
N LYS A 13 -22.43 3.36 -11.63
CA LYS A 13 -23.44 3.72 -10.64
C LYS A 13 -24.14 2.41 -10.30
N ILE A 14 -23.83 1.79 -9.16
CA ILE A 14 -24.75 0.97 -8.34
C ILE A 14 -23.98 0.63 -7.06
N LEU A 15 -24.17 1.48 -6.04
CA LEU A 15 -23.97 1.14 -4.64
C LEU A 15 -25.06 1.94 -3.90
N ASN A 16 -26.27 1.36 -3.84
CA ASN A 16 -27.30 1.79 -2.91
C ASN A 16 -27.55 0.64 -1.95
N PHE A 17 -27.14 0.84 -0.69
CA PHE A 17 -27.51 -0.02 0.41
C PHE A 17 -28.89 0.43 0.87
N LYS A 18 -29.94 -0.35 0.59
CA LYS A 18 -31.27 -0.13 1.16
C LYS A 18 -31.85 -1.47 1.59
N THR A 19 -31.74 -1.77 2.87
CA THR A 19 -32.47 -2.86 3.54
C THR A 19 -33.93 -2.45 3.70
N ARG A 20 -34.86 -3.24 3.18
CA ARG A 20 -36.26 -3.25 3.63
C ARG A 20 -36.55 -4.60 4.27
N ASN A 21 -36.83 -4.57 5.57
CA ASN A 21 -37.47 -5.65 6.30
C ASN A 21 -38.93 -5.75 5.83
N ILE A 22 -39.36 -6.94 5.38
CA ILE A 22 -40.77 -7.33 5.44
C ILE A 22 -40.81 -8.71 6.10
N ILE A 23 -41.31 -8.71 7.33
CA ILE A 23 -41.68 -9.91 8.08
C ILE A 23 -42.98 -10.42 7.47
N LYS A 24 -43.00 -11.66 6.96
CA LYS A 24 -44.21 -12.49 6.95
C LYS A 24 -43.92 -13.79 7.66
N LYS A 25 -44.64 -14.00 8.77
CA LYS A 25 -44.70 -15.19 9.60
C LYS A 25 -45.33 -16.33 8.78
N CYS A 26 -44.63 -17.43 8.58
CA CYS A 26 -45.25 -18.72 8.30
C CYS A 26 -44.63 -19.77 9.24
N LYS A 27 -45.48 -20.36 10.08
CA LYS A 27 -45.19 -21.57 10.86
C LYS A 27 -45.16 -22.75 9.89
N THR A 28 -44.12 -23.57 9.93
CA THR A 28 -44.22 -25.01 9.65
C THR A 28 -43.17 -25.78 10.44
N ASN A 29 -43.60 -26.96 10.89
CA ASN A 29 -42.88 -27.94 11.68
C ASN A 29 -41.82 -28.69 10.84
N ASN A 30 -40.77 -29.11 11.55
CA ASN A 30 -39.91 -30.28 11.35
C ASN A 30 -38.42 -29.94 11.24
N GLY A 31 -37.67 -30.61 12.10
CA GLY A 31 -36.25 -30.36 12.35
C GLY A 31 -35.33 -30.88 11.26
N LEU A 32 -34.25 -30.15 11.07
CA LEU A 32 -32.89 -30.64 10.84
C LEU A 32 -31.96 -29.41 10.94
N ASP A 33 -31.18 -29.40 12.02
CA ASP A 33 -30.37 -28.28 12.47
C ASP A 33 -29.12 -28.17 11.59
N SER A 34 -29.15 -27.29 10.59
CA SER A 34 -27.97 -26.83 9.85
C SER A 34 -27.77 -25.35 10.12
N LYS A 35 -26.92 -25.03 11.11
CA LYS A 35 -26.61 -23.65 11.49
C LYS A 35 -25.67 -23.02 10.46
N GLN A 36 -26.25 -22.48 9.39
CA GLN A 36 -25.60 -21.50 8.53
C GLN A 36 -25.88 -20.07 9.01
N PHE A 37 -24.77 -19.37 9.26
CA PHE A 37 -24.47 -17.95 9.04
C PHE A 37 -25.55 -16.87 9.23
N ARG A 38 -25.26 -15.92 10.13
CA ARG A 38 -25.72 -14.53 10.04
C ARG A 38 -24.55 -13.56 10.00
N LEU A 39 -24.51 -12.78 8.92
CA LEU A 39 -23.62 -11.66 8.68
C LEU A 39 -24.04 -10.45 9.53
N ILE A 40 -23.09 -9.82 10.21
CA ILE A 40 -23.27 -8.52 10.87
C ILE A 40 -22.61 -7.45 9.99
N SER A 41 -23.40 -6.44 9.66
CA SER A 41 -23.00 -5.23 8.94
C SER A 41 -22.23 -4.28 9.84
N ASN A 42 -21.17 -3.67 9.33
CA ASN A 42 -20.82 -2.29 9.66
C ASN A 42 -20.24 -1.58 8.43
N SER A 43 -20.74 -0.37 8.22
CA SER A 43 -20.51 0.48 7.06
C SER A 43 -19.13 1.14 7.10
N LYS A 44 -18.34 0.95 6.04
CA LYS A 44 -17.39 1.93 5.47
C LYS A 44 -17.03 1.46 4.06
N LYS A 45 -17.05 2.38 3.08
CA LYS A 45 -16.74 2.08 1.66
C LYS A 45 -15.24 1.78 1.52
N LYS A 46 -14.87 0.50 1.55
CA LYS A 46 -13.52 0.04 1.23
C LYS A 46 -13.37 -0.16 -0.28
N ILE A 47 -12.33 0.43 -0.87
CA ILE A 47 -11.90 0.19 -2.25
C ILE A 47 -10.93 -1.00 -2.21
N PHE A 48 -11.20 -2.03 -3.01
CA PHE A 48 -10.43 -3.27 -3.03
C PHE A 48 -9.65 -3.38 -4.33
N LEU A 49 -8.37 -3.74 -4.25
CA LEU A 49 -7.45 -3.80 -5.37
C LEU A 49 -7.01 -5.23 -5.66
N SER A 50 -7.29 -5.69 -6.88
CA SER A 50 -6.75 -6.93 -7.43
C SER A 50 -5.79 -6.60 -8.56
N LEU A 51 -4.52 -6.96 -8.42
CA LEU A 51 -3.58 -6.92 -9.55
C LEU A 51 -3.80 -8.18 -10.39
N SER A 52 -4.57 -8.03 -11.47
CA SER A 52 -4.72 -9.05 -12.51
C SER A 52 -3.69 -8.81 -13.61
N LYS A 53 -2.98 -9.86 -14.01
CA LYS A 53 -2.00 -9.83 -15.10
C LYS A 53 -2.77 -9.80 -16.42
N LYS A 54 -3.16 -8.60 -16.89
CA LYS A 54 -3.81 -8.43 -18.19
C LYS A 54 -3.09 -7.38 -19.03
N ASN A 55 -2.79 -7.81 -20.25
CA ASN A 55 -1.88 -7.21 -21.23
C ASN A 55 -2.15 -5.70 -21.46
N SER A 56 -1.12 -4.89 -21.24
CA SER A 56 -1.19 -3.42 -21.14
C SER A 56 -1.08 -2.72 -22.49
N ARG A 57 -2.00 -1.78 -22.76
CA ARG A 57 -1.67 -0.45 -23.32
C ARG A 57 -2.77 0.53 -22.93
N ASN A 58 -2.57 1.23 -21.80
CA ASN A 58 -3.31 2.43 -21.44
C ASN A 58 -2.29 3.58 -21.28
N TYR A 59 -2.27 4.48 -22.25
CA TYR A 59 -1.37 5.64 -22.32
C TYR A 59 -1.79 6.81 -21.40
N LEU A 60 -2.88 6.69 -20.61
CA LEU A 60 -3.41 7.80 -19.79
C LEU A 60 -3.06 7.77 -18.29
N SER A 61 -2.53 6.67 -17.75
CA SER A 61 -1.96 6.65 -16.37
C SER A 61 -0.48 7.05 -16.35
N ILE A 62 0.15 7.05 -17.53
CA ILE A 62 1.56 7.42 -17.70
C ILE A 62 1.72 8.94 -17.49
N THR A 63 0.74 9.76 -17.86
CA THR A 63 0.86 11.23 -17.72
C THR A 63 0.93 11.68 -16.27
N SER A 64 0.16 11.10 -15.34
CA SER A 64 0.22 11.49 -13.92
C SER A 64 1.55 11.10 -13.27
N PHE A 65 2.03 9.90 -13.58
CA PHE A 65 3.32 9.42 -13.10
C PHE A 65 4.50 10.22 -13.69
N PHE A 66 4.45 10.54 -14.98
CA PHE A 66 5.43 11.43 -15.59
C PHE A 66 5.34 12.83 -15.02
N THR A 67 4.16 13.38 -14.70
CA THR A 67 4.08 14.67 -14.01
C THR A 67 4.70 14.62 -12.62
N PHE A 68 4.45 13.57 -11.84
CA PHE A 68 5.08 13.38 -10.52
C PHE A 68 6.61 13.27 -10.62
N LEU A 69 7.13 12.48 -11.56
CA LEU A 69 8.57 12.42 -11.80
C LEU A 69 9.11 13.73 -12.36
N ILE A 70 8.40 14.41 -13.26
CA ILE A 70 8.86 15.65 -13.85
C ILE A 70 8.90 16.75 -12.79
N THR A 71 7.87 16.93 -11.96
CA THR A 71 7.90 17.93 -10.88
C THR A 71 8.99 17.62 -9.87
N MET A 72 9.20 16.34 -9.54
CA MET A 72 10.21 15.95 -8.56
C MET A 72 11.65 16.07 -9.07
N PHE A 73 11.90 15.78 -10.36
CA PHE A 73 13.26 15.77 -10.92
C PHE A 73 13.62 16.99 -11.78
N PHE A 74 12.69 17.51 -12.59
CA PHE A 74 12.92 18.76 -13.32
C PHE A 74 12.75 20.01 -12.46
N GLY A 75 11.96 19.95 -11.37
CA GLY A 75 11.96 21.00 -10.35
C GLY A 75 13.36 21.22 -9.77
N ASN A 76 14.08 20.13 -9.48
CA ASN A 76 15.47 20.19 -9.04
C ASN A 76 16.42 20.78 -10.11
N PHE A 77 16.22 20.45 -11.39
CA PHE A 77 17.07 20.97 -12.47
C PHE A 77 16.91 22.49 -12.68
N PHE A 78 15.68 23.02 -12.57
CA PHE A 78 15.45 24.47 -12.65
C PHE A 78 15.86 25.21 -11.35
N LEU A 79 15.72 24.58 -10.18
CA LEU A 79 16.12 25.17 -8.89
C LEU A 79 17.64 25.17 -8.65
N GLU A 80 18.38 24.20 -9.20
CA GLU A 80 19.86 24.22 -9.15
C GLU A 80 20.46 25.37 -9.98
N ASN A 81 19.79 25.81 -11.06
CA ASN A 81 20.24 26.92 -11.89
C ASN A 81 19.83 28.31 -11.36
N SER A 82 18.86 28.40 -10.43
CA SER A 82 18.41 29.67 -9.85
C SER A 82 19.17 30.08 -8.59
N GLY A 83 20.13 29.27 -8.12
CA GLY A 83 20.96 29.59 -6.94
C GLY A 83 20.19 29.57 -5.60
N LEU A 84 18.92 29.14 -5.58
CA LEU A 84 18.04 29.17 -4.42
C LEU A 84 18.15 27.96 -3.47
N ILE A 85 18.93 26.92 -3.82
CA ILE A 85 19.17 25.77 -2.93
C ILE A 85 20.67 25.63 -2.66
N LYS A 86 21.19 26.41 -1.70
CA LYS A 86 22.59 26.33 -1.27
C LYS A 86 22.85 25.46 -0.05
N ASN A 87 21.82 24.98 0.65
CA ASN A 87 22.04 24.31 1.93
C ASN A 87 21.60 22.84 1.91
N PHE A 88 22.59 21.95 1.98
CA PHE A 88 22.43 20.51 1.99
C PHE A 88 22.59 19.97 3.42
N TYR A 89 21.67 19.11 3.88
CA TYR A 89 21.66 18.61 5.25
C TYR A 89 21.93 17.11 5.36
N LYS A 90 22.73 16.76 6.37
CA LYS A 90 23.17 15.40 6.69
C LYS A 90 22.30 14.85 7.82
N PHE A 91 21.34 14.01 7.48
CA PHE A 91 20.50 13.32 8.45
C PHE A 91 21.08 11.95 8.80
N ASN A 92 21.10 11.62 10.09
CA ASN A 92 21.54 10.31 10.58
C ASN A 92 20.35 9.33 10.56
N VAL A 93 20.01 8.83 9.38
CA VAL A 93 19.03 7.76 9.16
C VAL A 93 19.76 6.43 9.08
N ASN A 94 19.29 5.42 9.83
CA ASN A 94 19.90 4.09 9.94
C ASN A 94 20.46 3.57 8.60
N SER A 95 21.72 3.16 8.67
CA SER A 95 22.70 3.17 7.58
C SER A 95 22.74 1.86 6.81
N HIS A 96 21.96 1.75 5.73
CA HIS A 96 22.28 0.87 4.61
C HIS A 96 22.27 1.73 3.32
N THR A 97 23.33 1.60 2.52
CA THR A 97 23.73 2.39 1.33
C THR A 97 22.68 2.44 0.20
N PHE A 98 22.52 3.53 -0.57
CA PHE A 98 21.38 3.73 -1.48
C PHE A 98 21.72 4.12 -2.94
N TYR A 99 23.00 4.25 -3.34
CA TYR A 99 23.38 4.37 -4.76
C TYR A 99 23.41 3.02 -5.46
N SER A 100 22.82 2.94 -6.66
CA SER A 100 22.71 1.75 -7.54
C SER A 100 21.93 0.53 -7.02
N LYS A 101 21.37 0.56 -5.81
CA LYS A 101 20.62 -0.61 -5.31
C LYS A 101 19.31 -0.80 -6.06
N PRO A 102 18.98 -2.04 -6.49
CA PRO A 102 17.67 -2.35 -7.06
C PRO A 102 16.54 -1.89 -6.14
N VAL A 103 15.42 -1.43 -6.71
CA VAL A 103 14.26 -0.95 -5.96
C VAL A 103 13.78 -1.97 -4.92
N MET A 104 13.87 -3.28 -5.22
CA MET A 104 13.54 -4.37 -4.31
C MET A 104 14.39 -4.35 -3.03
N THR A 105 15.66 -3.96 -3.11
CA THR A 105 16.50 -3.81 -1.91
C THR A 105 16.11 -2.57 -1.11
N LYS A 106 15.68 -1.50 -1.79
CA LYS A 106 15.25 -0.25 -1.13
C LYS A 106 13.96 -0.44 -0.33
N ILE A 107 13.03 -1.27 -0.80
CA ILE A 107 11.74 -1.53 -0.13
C ILE A 107 11.81 -2.62 0.94
N LYS A 108 12.92 -3.38 1.04
CA LYS A 108 13.07 -4.45 2.05
C LYS A 108 12.88 -3.94 3.48
N THR A 109 13.22 -2.68 3.75
CA THR A 109 13.09 -2.06 5.08
C THR A 109 11.68 -1.61 5.42
N VAL A 110 10.74 -1.65 4.48
CA VAL A 110 9.35 -1.27 4.71
C VAL A 110 8.60 -2.48 5.24
N PRO A 111 8.10 -2.46 6.49
CA PRO A 111 7.36 -3.57 7.05
C PRO A 111 5.95 -3.64 6.47
N VAL A 112 5.46 -4.86 6.26
CA VAL A 112 4.09 -5.20 5.89
C VAL A 112 3.61 -6.32 6.82
N PHE A 113 2.34 -6.25 7.19
CA PHE A 113 1.75 -7.07 8.25
C PHE A 113 0.69 -8.00 7.66
N SER A 114 0.77 -9.30 7.92
CA SER A 114 -0.30 -10.25 7.59
C SER A 114 -0.82 -10.91 8.84
N VAL A 115 -2.08 -11.35 8.85
CA VAL A 115 -2.64 -12.07 9.99
C VAL A 115 -2.61 -13.56 9.68
N THR A 116 -1.99 -14.32 10.57
CA THR A 116 -1.69 -15.73 10.39
C THR A 116 -2.10 -16.57 11.59
N ASN A 117 -2.25 -17.87 11.40
CA ASN A 117 -2.36 -18.81 12.52
C ASN A 117 -1.00 -19.04 13.20
N ARG A 118 -0.98 -19.89 14.24
CA ARG A 118 0.25 -20.28 14.97
C ARG A 118 1.31 -21.00 14.12
N PHE A 119 1.03 -21.35 12.87
CA PHE A 119 1.98 -21.97 11.94
C PHE A 119 2.49 -20.98 10.88
N GLY A 120 2.04 -19.71 10.92
CA GLY A 120 2.39 -18.70 9.93
C GLY A 120 1.58 -18.80 8.63
N GLN A 121 0.51 -19.61 8.59
CA GLN A 121 -0.39 -19.67 7.45
C GLN A 121 -1.34 -18.46 7.50
N PRO A 122 -1.45 -17.67 6.42
CA PRO A 122 -2.32 -16.50 6.40
C PRO A 122 -3.79 -16.90 6.46
N PHE A 123 -4.59 -16.11 7.17
CA PHE A 123 -6.04 -16.26 7.08
C PHE A 123 -6.52 -15.79 5.71
N LEU A 124 -7.36 -16.62 5.09
CA LEU A 124 -7.91 -16.38 3.77
C LEU A 124 -9.33 -15.84 3.90
N ILE A 125 -9.61 -14.73 3.23
CA ILE A 125 -10.97 -14.22 3.07
C ILE A 125 -11.46 -14.48 1.66
N GLN A 126 -12.76 -14.66 1.49
CA GLN A 126 -13.35 -14.75 0.16
C GLN A 126 -13.66 -13.36 -0.37
N ASN A 127 -13.22 -13.05 -1.59
CA ASN A 127 -13.61 -11.83 -2.25
C ASN A 127 -14.97 -11.97 -2.97
N LYS A 128 -15.47 -10.88 -3.57
CA LYS A 128 -16.76 -10.86 -4.29
C LYS A 128 -16.83 -11.82 -5.49
N HIS A 129 -15.68 -12.24 -6.00
CA HIS A 129 -15.57 -13.17 -7.13
C HIS A 129 -15.40 -14.63 -6.67
N GLY A 130 -15.49 -14.89 -5.35
CA GLY A 130 -15.33 -16.22 -4.79
C GLY A 130 -13.88 -16.66 -4.59
N GLU A 131 -12.90 -15.83 -4.96
CA GLU A 131 -11.47 -16.15 -4.82
C GLU A 131 -11.03 -16.00 -3.36
N GLN A 132 -10.08 -16.85 -2.94
CA GLN A 132 -9.46 -16.73 -1.63
C GLN A 132 -8.34 -15.67 -1.66
N VAL A 133 -8.29 -14.82 -0.66
CA VAL A 133 -7.35 -13.71 -0.60
C VAL A 133 -6.68 -13.68 0.77
N ALA A 134 -5.34 -13.71 0.76
CA ALA A 134 -4.51 -13.41 1.92
C ALA A 134 -4.20 -11.91 1.94
N LEU A 135 -4.53 -11.25 3.05
CA LEU A 135 -4.34 -9.81 3.21
C LEU A 135 -2.97 -9.46 3.81
N MET A 136 -2.40 -8.37 3.31
CA MET A 136 -1.12 -7.81 3.75
C MET A 136 -1.28 -6.29 3.92
N PHE A 137 -1.25 -5.81 5.16
CA PHE A 137 -1.54 -4.45 5.57
C PHE A 137 -0.28 -3.61 5.68
N PHE A 138 -0.35 -2.34 5.25
CA PHE A 138 0.69 -1.35 5.53
C PHE A 138 0.62 -0.80 6.98
N SER A 139 -0.57 -0.84 7.58
CA SER A 139 -0.80 -0.46 8.98
C SER A 139 -0.84 -1.69 9.89
N HIS A 140 -0.01 -1.68 10.94
CA HIS A 140 -0.04 -2.73 11.96
C HIS A 140 -1.29 -2.64 12.84
N ILE A 141 -1.87 -1.44 13.03
CA ILE A 141 -3.12 -1.25 13.76
C ILE A 141 -4.25 -1.98 13.03
N GLU A 142 -4.39 -1.75 11.72
CA GLU A 142 -5.42 -2.41 10.91
C GLU A 142 -5.27 -3.93 10.91
N ALA A 143 -4.02 -4.43 10.86
CA ALA A 143 -3.76 -5.88 10.96
C ALA A 143 -4.18 -6.45 12.33
N LEU A 144 -3.91 -5.74 13.43
CA LEU A 144 -4.35 -6.12 14.78
C LEU A 144 -5.88 -6.09 14.91
N GLU A 145 -6.53 -5.09 14.35
CA GLU A 145 -8.00 -5.00 14.32
C GLU A 145 -8.61 -6.15 13.53
N PHE A 146 -8.07 -6.45 12.34
CA PHE A 146 -8.51 -7.58 11.54
C PHE A 146 -8.34 -8.91 12.28
N GLY A 147 -7.22 -9.10 13.01
CA GLY A 147 -7.04 -10.26 13.88
C GLY A 147 -8.12 -10.37 14.96
N LYS A 148 -8.44 -9.27 15.65
CA LYS A 148 -9.52 -9.23 16.66
C LYS A 148 -10.88 -9.53 16.05
N GLU A 149 -11.15 -9.08 14.82
CA GLU A 149 -12.38 -9.40 14.10
C GLU A 149 -12.51 -10.90 13.81
N LEU A 150 -11.42 -11.54 13.36
CA LEU A 150 -11.39 -12.98 13.11
C LEU A 150 -11.59 -13.82 14.37
N GLU A 151 -11.06 -13.35 15.50
CA GLU A 151 -11.26 -14.01 16.80
C GLU A 151 -12.70 -13.88 17.27
N LYS A 152 -13.28 -12.67 17.20
CA LYS A 152 -14.69 -12.41 17.56
C LYS A 152 -15.68 -13.19 16.70
N SER A 153 -15.38 -13.36 15.42
CA SER A 153 -16.21 -14.13 14.49
C SER A 153 -16.02 -15.65 14.61
N HIS A 154 -15.16 -16.12 15.53
CA HIS A 154 -14.76 -17.52 15.71
C HIS A 154 -14.16 -18.15 14.43
N GLN A 155 -13.67 -17.32 13.50
CA GLN A 155 -12.99 -17.77 12.28
C GLN A 155 -11.51 -18.11 12.53
N ALA A 156 -10.94 -17.61 13.62
CA ALA A 156 -9.57 -17.85 14.03
C ALA A 156 -9.47 -18.12 15.53
N THR A 157 -8.64 -19.08 15.92
CA THR A 157 -8.21 -19.26 17.30
C THR A 157 -6.80 -18.71 17.44
N ASN A 158 -6.62 -17.69 18.30
CA ASN A 158 -5.32 -17.06 18.57
C ASN A 158 -4.59 -16.55 17.31
N PRO A 159 -5.18 -15.60 16.56
CA PRO A 159 -4.53 -15.00 15.40
C PRO A 159 -3.25 -14.26 15.79
N ARG A 160 -2.20 -14.40 14.98
CA ARG A 160 -0.91 -13.74 15.18
C ARG A 160 -0.58 -12.81 14.02
N ILE A 161 0.14 -11.74 14.33
CA ILE A 161 0.68 -10.86 13.31
C ILE A 161 1.96 -11.48 12.75
N PHE A 162 2.08 -11.46 11.44
CA PHE A 162 3.25 -11.91 10.73
C PHE A 162 3.86 -10.73 9.99
N ILE A 163 5.13 -10.45 10.27
CA ILE A 163 5.83 -9.27 9.77
C ILE A 163 6.79 -9.71 8.67
N MET A 164 6.70 -9.05 7.52
CA MET A 164 7.62 -9.26 6.40
C MET A 164 8.05 -7.93 5.77
N GLY A 165 9.17 -7.94 5.05
CA GLY A 165 9.55 -6.81 4.20
C GLY A 165 8.64 -6.69 2.98
N LEU A 166 8.41 -5.46 2.52
CA LEU A 166 7.61 -5.19 1.33
C LEU A 166 8.18 -5.87 0.08
N ASP A 167 9.50 -6.11 0.03
CA ASP A 167 10.14 -6.85 -1.06
C ASP A 167 9.59 -8.28 -1.18
N LYS A 168 9.37 -8.97 -0.06
CA LYS A 168 8.75 -10.30 -0.02
C LYS A 168 7.27 -10.24 -0.38
N ALA A 169 6.54 -9.28 0.16
CA ALA A 169 5.13 -9.07 -0.15
C ALA A 169 4.91 -8.84 -1.66
N ILE A 170 5.71 -7.98 -2.29
CA ILE A 170 5.65 -7.73 -3.74
C ILE A 170 5.93 -9.01 -4.52
N LYS A 171 6.97 -9.77 -4.15
CA LYS A 171 7.25 -11.08 -4.78
C LYS A 171 6.03 -12.00 -4.67
N MET A 172 5.41 -12.13 -3.50
CA MET A 172 4.25 -13.00 -3.30
C MET A 172 3.06 -12.61 -4.18
N ILE A 173 2.81 -11.31 -4.35
CA ILE A 173 1.75 -10.80 -5.24
C ILE A 173 2.09 -11.08 -6.71
N SER A 174 3.36 -10.91 -7.11
CA SER A 174 3.81 -11.12 -8.49
C SER A 174 3.67 -12.57 -8.97
N HIS A 175 3.63 -13.56 -8.07
CA HIS A 175 3.35 -14.96 -8.42
C HIS A 175 1.90 -15.19 -8.88
N GLY A 176 0.99 -14.24 -8.63
CA GLY A 176 -0.41 -14.35 -9.00
C GLY A 176 -1.18 -15.37 -8.15
N ALA A 177 -2.19 -16.00 -8.75
CA ALA A 177 -3.04 -16.96 -8.07
C ALA A 177 -2.33 -18.31 -7.90
N THR A 178 -2.22 -18.79 -6.67
CA THR A 178 -1.57 -20.06 -6.28
C THR A 178 -2.61 -21.01 -5.67
N SER A 179 -2.35 -22.33 -5.67
CA SER A 179 -3.26 -23.27 -5.00
C SER A 179 -3.28 -22.98 -3.49
N SER A 180 -4.46 -22.91 -2.88
CA SER A 180 -4.59 -22.71 -1.43
C SER A 180 -4.40 -24.00 -0.64
N GLY A 181 -4.30 -25.16 -1.32
CA GLY A 181 -4.32 -26.47 -0.69
C GLY A 181 -5.71 -26.89 -0.19
N ILE A 182 -6.74 -26.08 -0.43
CA ILE A 182 -8.14 -26.37 -0.11
C ILE A 182 -8.87 -26.75 -1.40
N LYS A 183 -9.64 -27.82 -1.35
CA LYS A 183 -10.49 -28.25 -2.46
C LYS A 183 -11.91 -27.75 -2.27
N ASP A 184 -12.58 -27.39 -3.36
CA ASP A 184 -14.00 -27.07 -3.36
C ASP A 184 -14.87 -28.34 -3.30
N GLN A 185 -16.19 -28.15 -3.32
CA GLN A 185 -17.18 -29.24 -3.30
C GLN A 185 -17.10 -30.18 -4.52
N TYR A 186 -16.41 -29.78 -5.58
CA TYR A 186 -16.18 -30.57 -6.79
C TYR A 186 -14.76 -31.16 -6.83
N GLY A 187 -14.00 -31.03 -5.75
CA GLY A 187 -12.62 -31.53 -5.65
C GLY A 187 -11.58 -30.67 -6.39
N GLN A 188 -11.96 -29.48 -6.87
CA GLN A 188 -11.06 -28.56 -7.56
C GLN A 188 -10.28 -27.71 -6.57
N ASP A 189 -9.00 -27.48 -6.86
CA ASP A 189 -8.14 -26.63 -6.04
C ASP A 189 -8.64 -25.18 -6.07
N ILE A 190 -8.97 -24.66 -4.88
CA ILE A 190 -9.32 -23.26 -4.72
C ILE A 190 -8.04 -22.44 -4.86
N LYS A 191 -8.11 -21.42 -5.71
CA LYS A 191 -6.99 -20.51 -5.90
C LYS A 191 -7.00 -19.41 -4.84
N MET A 192 -5.84 -19.13 -4.29
CA MET A 192 -5.59 -17.99 -3.42
C MET A 192 -4.65 -16.97 -4.07
N ARG A 193 -4.79 -15.69 -3.70
CA ARG A 193 -3.84 -14.65 -4.06
C ARG A 193 -3.50 -13.76 -2.86
N PHE A 194 -2.38 -13.07 -2.94
CA PHE A 194 -1.99 -12.06 -1.97
C PHE A 194 -2.45 -10.68 -2.41
N GLN A 195 -2.91 -9.87 -1.45
CA GLN A 195 -3.40 -8.52 -1.70
C GLN A 195 -2.85 -7.54 -0.66
N LEU A 196 -2.33 -6.41 -1.14
CA LEU A 196 -1.94 -5.30 -0.28
C LEU A 196 -3.17 -4.48 0.13
N ILE A 197 -3.21 -4.13 1.40
CA ILE A 197 -4.17 -3.20 1.99
C ILE A 197 -3.43 -1.92 2.35
N PRO A 198 -3.65 -0.81 1.61
CA PRO A 198 -3.09 0.49 1.96
C PRO A 198 -3.66 0.97 3.28
N ASP A 199 -2.91 1.83 3.96
CA ASP A 199 -3.38 2.53 5.16
C ASP A 199 -4.51 3.51 4.78
N GLU A 200 -5.69 3.34 5.40
CA GLU A 200 -6.88 4.15 5.11
C GLU A 200 -6.63 5.64 5.37
N LYS A 201 -5.90 5.97 6.44
CA LYS A 201 -5.58 7.35 6.81
C LYS A 201 -4.73 8.02 5.74
N GLN A 202 -3.77 7.28 5.18
CA GLN A 202 -2.88 7.81 4.14
C GLN A 202 -3.59 7.96 2.80
N LEU A 203 -4.55 7.08 2.49
CA LEU A 203 -5.43 7.28 1.33
C LEU A 203 -6.25 8.56 1.44
N ASP A 204 -6.82 8.84 2.61
CA ASP A 204 -7.57 10.08 2.85
C ASP A 204 -6.69 11.32 2.71
N HIS A 205 -5.45 11.27 3.20
CA HIS A 205 -4.48 12.34 3.01
C HIS A 205 -4.17 12.59 1.52
N ALA A 206 -3.89 11.53 0.76
CA ALA A 206 -3.63 11.65 -0.67
C ALA A 206 -4.83 12.20 -1.44
N LEU A 207 -6.05 11.70 -1.14
CA LEU A 207 -7.29 12.19 -1.73
C LEU A 207 -7.52 13.68 -1.49
N ASN A 208 -7.22 14.15 -0.28
CA ASN A 208 -7.37 15.57 0.06
C ASN A 208 -6.35 16.44 -0.67
N LEU A 209 -5.10 15.98 -0.81
CA LEU A 209 -4.08 16.67 -1.60
C LEU A 209 -4.48 16.79 -3.09
N THR A 210 -4.97 15.71 -3.69
CA THR A 210 -5.43 15.71 -5.09
C THR A 210 -6.58 16.70 -5.31
N LYS A 211 -7.54 16.77 -4.36
CA LYS A 211 -8.65 17.73 -4.40
C LYS A 211 -8.18 19.17 -4.30
N ILE A 212 -7.26 19.47 -3.38
CA ILE A 212 -6.72 20.83 -3.18
C ILE A 212 -6.03 21.34 -4.44
N ARG A 213 -5.27 20.48 -5.13
CA ARG A 213 -4.60 20.85 -6.39
C ARG A 213 -5.53 20.93 -7.61
N GLY A 214 -6.83 20.67 -7.45
CA GLY A 214 -7.79 20.64 -8.56
C GLY A 214 -7.50 19.55 -9.60
N SER A 215 -6.75 18.51 -9.20
CA SER A 215 -6.30 17.46 -10.12
C SER A 215 -7.44 16.46 -10.36
N GLN A 216 -7.71 16.13 -11.62
CA GLN A 216 -8.64 15.05 -12.00
C GLN A 216 -7.99 13.66 -11.94
N GLN A 217 -6.77 13.56 -11.43
CA GLN A 217 -6.05 12.30 -11.36
C GLN A 217 -6.76 11.32 -10.42
N SER A 218 -6.74 10.04 -10.79
CA SER A 218 -7.19 8.98 -9.90
C SER A 218 -6.31 8.95 -8.65
N PRO A 219 -6.89 8.73 -7.45
CA PRO A 219 -6.10 8.59 -6.25
C PRO A 219 -5.08 7.45 -6.38
N PRO A 220 -3.91 7.57 -5.72
CA PRO A 220 -2.95 6.48 -5.68
C PRO A 220 -3.55 5.26 -4.99
N ASN A 221 -3.13 4.07 -5.42
CA ASN A 221 -3.54 2.80 -4.81
C ASN A 221 -2.85 2.60 -3.47
N ILE A 222 -1.54 2.84 -3.42
CA ILE A 222 -0.75 2.89 -2.20
C ILE A 222 0.00 4.22 -2.21
N PRO A 223 -0.44 5.21 -1.42
CA PRO A 223 0.14 6.54 -1.43
C PRO A 223 1.55 6.55 -0.84
N ILE A 224 2.41 7.34 -1.46
CA ILE A 224 3.68 7.80 -0.91
C ILE A 224 3.76 9.32 -1.07
N PHE A 225 4.46 9.99 -0.17
CA PHE A 225 4.54 11.45 -0.11
C PHE A 225 5.98 11.92 -0.23
N SER A 226 6.19 13.06 -0.87
CA SER A 226 7.50 13.72 -0.97
C SER A 226 7.31 15.24 -1.01
N ILE A 227 8.39 15.98 -0.81
CA ILE A 227 8.44 17.42 -1.06
C ILE A 227 9.38 17.63 -2.27
N PRO A 228 8.97 18.36 -3.31
CA PRO A 228 9.87 18.73 -4.41
C PRO A 228 11.11 19.44 -3.88
N GLY A 229 12.28 19.11 -4.41
CA GLY A 229 13.54 19.72 -3.96
C GLY A 229 14.10 19.16 -2.63
N LEU A 230 13.30 18.46 -1.83
CA LEU A 230 13.79 17.87 -0.59
C LEU A 230 14.78 16.74 -0.88
N SER A 231 15.93 16.83 -0.23
CA SER A 231 16.95 15.80 -0.28
C SER A 231 17.66 15.63 1.05
N ILE A 232 18.02 14.39 1.36
CA ILE A 232 18.80 14.00 2.53
C ILE A 232 20.18 13.53 2.07
N ILE A 233 21.23 13.97 2.75
CA ILE A 233 22.57 13.44 2.52
C ILE A 233 22.77 12.18 3.37
N LYS A 234 23.07 11.05 2.71
CA LYS A 234 23.47 9.81 3.36
C LYS A 234 24.85 9.38 2.86
N GLY A 235 25.87 9.52 3.70
CA GLY A 235 27.25 9.31 3.28
C GLY A 235 27.67 10.35 2.23
N LYS A 236 27.90 9.92 0.99
CA LYS A 236 28.22 10.79 -0.16
C LYS A 236 27.02 10.99 -1.11
N GLU A 237 25.86 10.44 -0.78
CA GLU A 237 24.71 10.38 -1.67
C GLU A 237 23.63 11.41 -1.28
N LYS A 238 23.11 12.15 -2.26
CA LYS A 238 21.90 12.98 -2.15
C LYS A 238 20.70 12.12 -2.51
N ILE A 239 19.77 11.92 -1.58
CA ILE A 239 18.62 11.02 -1.73
C ILE A 239 17.35 11.85 -1.57
N SER A 240 16.37 11.69 -2.46
CA SER A 240 15.04 12.26 -2.25
C SER A 240 14.17 11.30 -1.43
N PRO A 241 13.70 11.71 -0.23
CA PRO A 241 12.95 10.83 0.65
C PRO A 241 11.49 10.68 0.22
N MET A 242 11.02 9.43 0.15
CA MET A 242 9.63 9.04 -0.16
C MET A 242 8.99 8.46 1.10
N PHE A 243 8.08 9.21 1.71
CA PHE A 243 7.45 8.85 2.98
C PHE A 243 6.18 8.03 2.74
N PHE A 244 5.99 6.99 3.54
CA PHE A 244 4.73 6.21 3.53
C PHE A 244 3.60 6.90 4.29
N THR A 245 3.94 7.83 5.19
CA THR A 245 2.96 8.57 6.00
C THR A 245 3.20 10.06 5.88
N LYS A 246 2.11 10.84 5.70
CA LYS A 246 2.18 12.30 5.63
C LYS A 246 2.71 12.92 6.91
N GLU A 247 2.39 12.34 8.06
CA GLU A 247 2.80 12.84 9.38
C GLU A 247 4.32 12.78 9.57
N ASP A 248 4.96 11.67 9.19
CA ASP A 248 6.42 11.55 9.25
C ASP A 248 7.12 12.58 8.34
N LEU A 249 6.52 12.90 7.20
CA LEU A 249 7.01 13.94 6.30
C LEU A 249 6.90 15.32 6.96
N GLU A 250 5.74 15.65 7.54
CA GLU A 250 5.49 16.94 8.21
C GLU A 250 6.41 17.12 9.43
N ILE A 251 6.55 16.10 10.27
CA ILE A 251 7.49 16.09 11.40
C ILE A 251 8.93 16.31 10.92
N THR A 252 9.29 15.72 9.77
CA THR A 252 10.62 15.91 9.19
C THR A 252 10.80 17.33 8.66
N TRP A 253 9.77 17.90 8.02
CA TRP A 253 9.79 19.28 7.56
C TRP A 253 9.92 20.29 8.71
N ASP A 254 9.20 20.08 9.80
CA ASP A 254 9.26 20.93 10.99
C ASP A 254 10.66 20.96 11.61
N LYS A 255 11.33 19.80 11.64
CA LYS A 255 12.73 19.70 12.07
C LYS A 255 13.70 20.42 11.13
N ILE A 256 13.42 20.43 9.83
CA ILE A 256 14.25 21.15 8.86
C ILE A 256 14.07 22.67 9.04
N ARG A 257 12.83 23.11 9.25
CA ARG A 257 12.49 24.51 9.52
C ARG A 257 13.06 25.04 10.82
N SER A 258 13.07 24.24 11.89
CA SER A 258 13.65 24.69 13.16
C SER A 258 15.15 24.99 13.05
N ILE A 259 15.82 24.34 12.09
CA ILE A 259 17.23 24.61 11.75
C ILE A 259 17.34 25.79 10.78
N ASN A 260 16.36 25.98 9.88
CA ASN A 260 16.35 27.02 8.85
C ASN A 260 14.99 27.73 8.77
N PRO A 261 14.84 28.84 9.51
CA PRO A 261 13.59 29.60 9.54
C PRO A 261 13.18 30.22 8.20
N ASP A 262 14.09 30.28 7.23
CA ASP A 262 13.87 30.86 5.90
C ASP A 262 12.95 30.01 5.00
N PHE A 263 12.72 28.73 5.36
CA PHE A 263 11.80 27.87 4.61
C PHE A 263 10.33 28.24 4.86
N GLU A 264 9.50 28.01 3.84
CA GLU A 264 8.06 28.21 3.92
C GLU A 264 7.43 27.41 5.06
N ARG A 265 6.39 28.01 5.68
CA ARG A 265 5.72 27.41 6.84
C ARG A 265 5.05 26.08 6.52
N GLU A 266 4.47 25.95 5.34
CA GLU A 266 3.80 24.72 4.92
C GLU A 266 4.56 24.15 3.72
N PRO A 267 4.92 22.86 3.74
CA PRO A 267 5.61 22.26 2.62
C PRO A 267 4.66 22.04 1.45
N GLU A 268 5.15 22.23 0.22
CA GLU A 268 4.47 21.73 -0.97
C GLU A 268 4.61 20.20 -1.02
N ILE A 269 3.66 19.49 -0.42
CA ILE A 269 3.65 18.02 -0.43
C ILE A 269 3.12 17.55 -1.78
N ILE A 270 3.77 16.56 -2.39
CA ILE A 270 3.28 15.78 -3.54
C ILE A 270 3.03 14.32 -3.15
N GLU A 271 1.96 13.73 -3.69
CA GLU A 271 1.64 12.31 -3.56
C GLU A 271 1.98 11.53 -4.84
N GLY A 272 2.36 10.26 -4.67
CA GLY A 272 2.60 9.31 -5.76
C GLY A 272 2.03 7.94 -5.44
N ASP A 273 1.92 7.09 -6.48
CA ASP A 273 1.52 5.70 -6.34
C ASP A 273 2.74 4.78 -6.25
N LEU A 274 2.88 4.08 -5.12
CA LEU A 274 4.01 3.19 -4.85
C LEU A 274 4.15 2.09 -5.90
N ILE A 275 3.04 1.47 -6.31
CA ILE A 275 3.08 0.33 -7.24
C ILE A 275 3.56 0.79 -8.61
N SER A 276 3.04 1.92 -9.09
CA SER A 276 3.47 2.55 -10.34
C SER A 276 4.95 2.92 -10.29
N LEU A 277 5.43 3.47 -9.15
CA LEU A 277 6.84 3.77 -8.94
C LEU A 277 7.71 2.52 -8.96
N ILE A 278 7.34 1.45 -8.26
CA ILE A 278 8.07 0.19 -8.26
C ILE A 278 8.13 -0.37 -9.69
N PHE A 279 6.99 -0.42 -10.39
CA PHE A 279 6.89 -0.94 -11.75
C PHE A 279 7.78 -0.17 -12.73
N TYR A 280 7.74 1.16 -12.69
CA TYR A 280 8.59 2.01 -13.52
C TYR A 280 10.09 1.75 -13.27
N MET A 281 10.45 1.53 -12.01
CA MET A 281 11.85 1.28 -11.63
C MET A 281 12.32 -0.13 -11.95
N THR A 282 11.42 -1.12 -11.99
CA THR A 282 11.76 -2.50 -12.35
C THR A 282 11.77 -2.72 -13.86
N GLU A 283 10.85 -2.09 -14.60
CA GLU A 283 10.69 -2.34 -16.04
C GLU A 283 11.30 -1.26 -16.94
N GLY A 284 11.59 -0.09 -16.39
CA GLY A 284 12.19 1.01 -17.14
C GLY A 284 13.58 0.65 -17.66
N LYS A 285 13.70 0.48 -18.98
CA LYS A 285 14.97 0.40 -19.69
C LYS A 285 15.42 1.82 -20.02
N GLY A 286 16.30 2.42 -19.21
CA GLY A 286 16.86 3.74 -19.53
C GLY A 286 17.82 4.30 -18.48
N THR A 287 18.68 5.22 -18.93
CA THR A 287 19.64 6.02 -18.13
C THR A 287 18.97 6.87 -17.04
N ILE A 288 17.65 7.13 -17.15
CA ILE A 288 16.87 7.89 -16.18
C ILE A 288 16.79 7.16 -14.84
N ASN A 289 16.63 5.83 -14.84
CA ASN A 289 16.55 5.03 -13.60
C ASN A 289 17.87 5.05 -12.79
N GLN A 290 19.00 5.35 -13.44
CA GLN A 290 20.29 5.55 -12.78
C GLN A 290 20.43 6.95 -12.16
N ARG A 291 19.60 7.93 -12.58
CA ARG A 291 19.61 9.30 -12.06
C ARG A 291 18.64 9.53 -10.90
N LEU A 292 17.61 8.70 -10.76
CA LEU A 292 16.61 8.84 -9.70
C LEU A 292 17.12 8.23 -8.39
N ASN A 293 17.82 9.03 -7.58
CA ASN A 293 18.25 8.60 -6.25
C ASN A 293 17.20 8.96 -5.19
N PHE A 294 16.22 8.08 -4.99
CA PHE A 294 15.25 8.19 -3.90
C PHE A 294 15.43 7.08 -2.86
N GLY A 295 14.90 7.33 -1.67
CA GLY A 295 14.93 6.42 -0.53
C GLY A 295 13.56 6.37 0.13
N PHE A 296 13.10 5.17 0.46
CA PHE A 296 11.83 5.00 1.14
C PHE A 296 11.98 5.22 2.65
N VAL A 297 11.11 6.04 3.20
CA VAL A 297 10.98 6.28 4.64
C VAL A 297 9.74 5.52 5.12
N PRO A 298 9.93 4.34 5.74
CA PRO A 298 8.81 3.54 6.25
C PRO A 298 8.10 4.26 7.39
N PRO A 299 6.83 3.90 7.68
CA PRO A 299 6.09 4.51 8.78
C PRO A 299 6.81 4.31 10.11
N SER A 300 7.08 5.41 10.82
CA SER A 300 7.78 5.41 12.11
C SER A 300 7.04 4.55 13.15
N GLU A 301 5.71 4.59 13.14
CA GLU A 301 4.85 3.80 14.01
C GLU A 301 4.99 2.30 13.75
N SER A 302 4.98 1.89 12.47
CA SER A 302 5.21 0.49 12.07
C SER A 302 6.61 0.03 12.46
N LEU A 303 7.64 0.88 12.34
CA LEU A 303 8.97 0.55 12.83
C LEU A 303 9.02 0.41 14.37
N ALA A 304 8.30 1.26 15.10
CA ALA A 304 8.19 1.17 16.55
C ALA A 304 7.53 -0.15 16.97
N PHE A 305 6.48 -0.57 16.27
CA PHE A 305 5.84 -1.86 16.47
C PHE A 305 6.81 -3.03 16.20
N VAL A 306 7.53 -3.03 15.06
CA VAL A 306 8.55 -4.07 14.77
C VAL A 306 9.64 -4.11 15.86
N LYS A 307 10.09 -2.96 16.34
CA LYS A 307 11.08 -2.88 17.43
C LYS A 307 10.52 -3.40 18.76
N LYS A 308 9.23 -3.23 19.03
CA LYS A 308 8.55 -3.80 20.20
C LYS A 308 8.46 -5.33 20.08
N GLU A 309 8.01 -5.83 18.93
CA GLU A 309 7.83 -7.26 18.65
C GLU A 309 9.15 -8.03 18.44
N SER A 310 10.29 -7.35 18.35
CA SER A 310 11.61 -7.99 18.34
C SER A 310 12.18 -8.23 19.74
N LYS A 311 11.47 -7.82 20.80
CA LYS A 311 11.83 -8.06 22.22
C LYS A 311 10.97 -9.20 22.81
N ALA A 312 11.34 -9.68 24.00
CA ALA A 312 10.84 -10.94 24.59
C ALA A 312 9.31 -11.09 24.64
N GLU A 313 8.84 -12.32 24.36
CA GLU A 313 7.45 -12.76 24.13
C GLU A 313 6.68 -12.04 23.01
N PRO A 314 7.05 -12.31 21.74
CA PRO A 314 6.48 -11.57 20.63
C PRO A 314 5.05 -12.05 20.32
N SER A 315 4.13 -11.09 20.21
CA SER A 315 2.77 -11.32 19.68
C SER A 315 2.79 -11.55 18.17
N ALA A 316 3.90 -11.18 17.52
CA ALA A 316 4.14 -11.34 16.09
C ALA A 316 5.29 -12.30 15.74
N ARG A 317 5.26 -12.90 14.55
CA ARG A 317 6.39 -13.68 13.98
C ARG A 317 7.08 -12.89 12.87
N MET A 318 8.40 -12.82 12.90
CA MET A 318 9.23 -12.17 11.88
C MET A 318 9.92 -13.20 10.99
N ILE A 319 10.03 -12.93 9.68
CA ILE A 319 10.96 -13.62 8.79
C ILE A 319 11.91 -12.60 8.15
N PHE A 320 13.19 -12.69 8.51
CA PHE A 320 14.28 -11.86 7.96
C PHE A 320 14.64 -12.17 6.51
#